data_AF-A0AAZ1XM46-F1
#
_entry.id   AF-A0AAZ1XM46-F1
#
_cell.length_a   1.000
_cell.length_b   1.000
_cell.length_c   1.000
_cell.angle_alpha   90.00
_cell.angle_beta   90.00
_cell.angle_gamma   90.00
#
_symmetry.space_group_name_H-M   'P 1'
#
loop_
_entity.id
_entity.type
_entity.pdbx_description
1 polymer ?
#
loop_
_entity_poly.entity_id
_entity_poly.type
_entity_poly.pdbx_seq_one_letter_code
_entity_poly.pdbx_strand_id
1 'polypeptide(L)'
;MRGRLEGVKQVQQEQRADDASCFDQRAAALFGFSVEGGVQAQTQAKQCAHVAQEAGKGRSVQVDPLWPDAPLLGFLHGPQQVHTQSFEQHIEANSEGASSSERGLGCDIMDLLHSWGVELAVYLQTRYGKYEGLFDLASTVADLHTTFFWLFPIWFHLRRDTALRLIWVAVIGDWLNLVLKWVLFGERPYWWVHETKFYGAGPAPSLQQFPITCETGPGSPSGHAMGAAGVWYVMVTALLSIAREKQCPPLLYRFLYIGLWMLMGLVELVVCMSRVYMAAHFPHQVIAGIITGTLVAEVVSKEKWIYSASLKKYFLITLFLTSFAVGFYVLLKALDVDLLWTMEKAQKWCIRPEWVHLDSAPFASLLRNMGSLFGLGLGLHSPFYKTTKMKSMNVSFRIGCIVISVSLLHLLDGWTFSPENHMTFYALSFGKSAIALLIPTTLVPWALSKIYPVKTEGKNL
;
A
#
# COMPACT_ATOMS: atom_id res chain seq x y z
N MET A 1 -25.44 -32.93 32.17
CA MET A 1 -24.93 -33.10 30.79
C MET A 1 -25.06 -31.84 29.91
N ARG A 2 -25.21 -30.62 30.46
CA ARG A 2 -25.31 -29.37 29.67
C ARG A 2 -24.11 -28.42 29.86
N GLY A 3 -23.33 -28.55 30.94
CA GLY A 3 -22.15 -27.70 31.19
C GLY A 3 -20.80 -28.23 30.66
N ARG A 4 -20.76 -29.40 29.99
CA ARG A 4 -19.50 -29.97 29.46
C ARG A 4 -19.30 -29.77 27.95
N LEU A 5 -20.31 -29.24 27.25
CA LEU A 5 -20.28 -28.97 25.80
C LEU A 5 -19.93 -27.50 25.48
N GLU A 6 -20.17 -26.57 26.41
CA GLU A 6 -19.76 -25.16 26.26
C GLU A 6 -18.24 -25.00 26.41
N GLY A 7 -17.63 -25.70 27.37
CA GLY A 7 -16.16 -25.69 27.53
C GLY A 7 -15.41 -26.31 26.35
N VAL A 8 -15.99 -27.31 25.66
CA VAL A 8 -15.36 -27.91 24.46
C VAL A 8 -15.45 -26.95 23.27
N LYS A 9 -16.56 -26.22 23.09
CA LYS A 9 -16.66 -25.19 22.05
C LYS A 9 -15.71 -24.03 22.29
N GLN A 10 -15.55 -23.60 23.55
CA GLN A 10 -14.67 -22.49 23.90
C GLN A 10 -13.20 -22.89 23.71
N VAL A 11 -12.78 -24.06 24.19
CA VAL A 11 -11.42 -24.59 23.99
C VAL A 11 -11.11 -24.83 22.51
N GLN A 12 -12.08 -25.29 21.72
CA GLN A 12 -11.91 -25.53 20.29
C GLN A 12 -11.88 -24.23 19.46
N GLN A 13 -12.48 -23.15 19.97
CA GLN A 13 -12.40 -21.81 19.39
C GLN A 13 -11.10 -21.10 19.80
N GLU A 14 -10.60 -21.35 21.02
CA GLU A 14 -9.32 -20.86 21.54
C GLU A 14 -8.12 -21.57 20.86
N GLN A 15 -8.20 -22.90 20.66
CA GLN A 15 -7.21 -23.65 19.88
C GLN A 15 -7.21 -23.27 18.40
N ARG A 16 -8.39 -22.97 17.81
CA ARG A 16 -8.47 -22.51 16.43
C ARG A 16 -7.91 -21.09 16.24
N ALA A 17 -7.96 -20.25 17.28
CA ALA A 17 -7.31 -18.94 17.31
C ALA A 17 -5.79 -19.04 17.50
N ASP A 18 -5.31 -19.95 18.35
CA ASP A 18 -3.88 -20.24 18.53
C ASP A 18 -3.26 -20.87 17.26
N ASP A 19 -4.02 -21.71 16.54
CA ASP A 19 -3.61 -22.24 15.23
C ASP A 19 -3.63 -21.18 14.12
N ALA A 20 -4.50 -20.16 14.22
CA ALA A 20 -4.60 -19.07 13.24
C ALA A 20 -3.49 -18.03 13.39
N SER A 21 -3.09 -17.65 14.61
CA SER A 21 -1.93 -16.76 14.84
C SER A 21 -0.61 -17.42 14.46
N CYS A 22 -0.51 -18.75 14.58
CA CYS A 22 0.66 -19.52 14.16
C CYS A 22 0.66 -19.88 12.65
N PHE A 23 -0.50 -19.82 11.98
CA PHE A 23 -0.61 -20.08 10.53
C PHE A 23 0.15 -19.04 9.68
N ASP A 24 0.36 -17.84 10.25
CA ASP A 24 1.04 -16.68 9.67
C ASP A 24 2.47 -17.01 9.16
N GLN A 25 3.15 -17.98 9.79
CA GLN A 25 4.49 -18.45 9.36
C GLN A 25 4.45 -19.67 8.42
N ARG A 26 3.40 -20.49 8.49
CA ARG A 26 3.30 -21.75 7.72
C ARG A 26 3.07 -21.51 6.24
N ALA A 27 2.26 -20.50 5.90
CA ALA A 27 2.03 -20.10 4.52
C ALA A 27 3.31 -19.56 3.85
N ALA A 28 4.08 -18.71 4.54
CA ALA A 28 5.32 -18.14 4.00
C ALA A 28 6.44 -19.19 3.78
N ALA A 29 6.55 -20.18 4.66
CA ALA A 29 7.55 -21.26 4.55
C ALA A 29 7.26 -22.24 3.40
N LEU A 30 6.00 -22.42 3.00
CA LEU A 30 5.60 -23.25 1.86
C LEU A 30 6.01 -22.67 0.50
N PHE A 31 6.40 -21.39 0.42
CA PHE A 31 6.70 -20.68 -0.84
C PHE A 31 8.19 -20.34 -1.07
N GLY A 32 9.12 -20.90 -0.29
CA GLY A 32 10.54 -21.04 -0.70
C GLY A 32 11.40 -19.77 -0.72
N PHE A 33 11.21 -18.81 0.18
CA PHE A 33 12.18 -17.72 0.37
C PHE A 33 13.36 -18.21 1.24
N SER A 34 14.56 -18.28 0.64
CA SER A 34 15.77 -18.86 1.24
C SER A 34 16.34 -18.02 2.39
N VAL A 35 16.69 -18.71 3.49
CA VAL A 35 17.26 -18.18 4.74
C VAL A 35 18.78 -18.04 4.60
N GLU A 36 19.26 -16.93 4.04
CA GLU A 36 20.70 -16.57 4.12
C GLU A 36 20.95 -15.25 4.88
N GLY A 37 19.91 -14.46 5.16
CA GLY A 37 20.03 -13.23 5.96
C GLY A 37 20.11 -13.42 7.49
N GLY A 38 19.88 -14.64 7.98
CA GLY A 38 19.79 -14.93 9.42
C GLY A 38 21.12 -14.88 10.17
N VAL A 39 22.21 -15.35 9.55
CA VAL A 39 23.51 -15.49 10.24
C VAL A 39 24.16 -14.13 10.53
N GLN A 40 23.97 -13.15 9.64
CA GLN A 40 24.58 -11.83 9.77
C GLN A 40 23.83 -10.95 10.80
N ALA A 41 22.49 -11.06 10.83
CA ALA A 41 21.66 -10.40 11.83
C ALA A 41 21.87 -10.98 13.24
N GLN A 42 22.06 -12.30 13.35
CA GLN A 42 22.30 -12.96 14.64
C GLN A 42 23.69 -12.64 15.21
N THR A 43 24.68 -12.40 14.35
CA THR A 43 26.04 -11.98 14.76
C THR A 43 26.03 -10.52 15.24
N GLN A 44 25.34 -9.62 14.53
CA GLN A 44 25.15 -8.22 14.97
C GLN A 44 24.35 -8.09 16.27
N ALA A 45 23.29 -8.90 16.44
CA ALA A 45 22.50 -8.90 17.67
C ALA A 45 23.30 -9.39 18.88
N LYS A 46 24.14 -10.42 18.72
CA LYS A 46 25.04 -10.91 19.79
C LYS A 46 26.10 -9.87 20.17
N GLN A 47 26.60 -9.11 19.20
CA GLN A 47 27.62 -8.09 19.42
C GLN A 47 27.03 -6.85 20.11
N CYS A 48 25.82 -6.42 19.74
CA CYS A 48 25.08 -5.36 20.44
C CYS A 48 24.67 -5.77 21.86
N ALA A 49 24.28 -7.03 22.08
CA ALA A 49 23.96 -7.55 23.41
C ALA A 49 25.19 -7.58 24.34
N HIS A 50 26.37 -7.96 23.83
CA HIS A 50 27.62 -7.95 24.61
C HIS A 50 28.05 -6.52 25.01
N VAL A 51 27.92 -5.55 24.10
CA VAL A 51 28.26 -4.14 24.38
C VAL A 51 27.28 -3.52 25.40
N ALA A 52 25.99 -3.85 25.32
CA ALA A 52 24.99 -3.41 26.30
C ALA A 52 25.23 -4.01 27.70
N GLN A 53 25.68 -5.27 27.77
CA GLN A 53 25.94 -5.97 29.03
C GLN A 53 27.22 -5.47 29.74
N GLU A 54 28.24 -5.06 29.00
CA GLU A 54 29.46 -4.45 29.56
C GLU A 54 29.23 -2.99 29.99
N ALA A 55 28.44 -2.22 29.23
CA ALA A 55 28.06 -0.85 29.59
C ALA A 55 27.21 -0.79 30.87
N GLY A 56 26.36 -1.80 31.10
CA GLY A 56 25.58 -1.95 32.34
C GLY A 56 26.43 -2.24 33.59
N LYS A 57 27.70 -2.64 33.45
CA LYS A 57 28.63 -2.92 34.56
C LYS A 57 29.59 -1.77 34.85
N GLY A 58 29.44 -0.62 34.20
CA GLY A 58 30.20 0.59 34.51
C GLY A 58 31.70 0.54 34.16
N ARG A 59 32.12 -0.34 33.24
CA ARG A 59 33.50 -0.33 32.70
C ARG A 59 33.54 0.37 31.35
N SER A 60 34.53 1.24 31.16
CA SER A 60 34.79 1.91 29.89
C SER A 60 35.36 0.93 28.87
N VAL A 61 34.65 0.71 27.76
CA VAL A 61 35.13 -0.07 26.61
C VAL A 61 35.72 0.91 25.59
N GLN A 62 37.01 0.76 25.29
CA GLN A 62 37.71 1.54 24.27
C GLN A 62 37.48 0.84 22.91
N VAL A 63 36.93 1.56 21.93
CA VAL A 63 36.70 1.04 20.57
C VAL A 63 37.54 1.86 19.59
N ASP A 64 38.44 1.20 18.86
CA ASP A 64 39.33 1.81 17.86
C ASP A 64 38.55 2.40 16.66
N PRO A 65 39.02 3.51 16.05
CA PRO A 65 38.26 4.25 15.05
C PRO A 65 38.64 3.85 13.62
N LEU A 66 37.71 3.29 12.84
CA LEU A 66 37.88 3.20 11.38
C LEU A 66 36.55 3.23 10.61
N TRP A 67 35.89 4.39 10.54
CA TRP A 67 35.24 4.92 9.31
C TRP A 67 34.74 6.38 9.56
N PRO A 68 34.93 7.34 8.63
CA PRO A 68 34.70 8.76 8.90
C PRO A 68 33.30 9.27 8.49
N ASP A 69 32.80 10.23 9.29
CA ASP A 69 31.94 11.41 8.98
C ASP A 69 30.62 11.20 8.20
N ALA A 70 29.41 11.66 8.57
CA ALA A 70 28.84 12.57 9.58
C ALA A 70 27.27 12.50 9.40
N PRO A 71 26.43 13.47 9.82
CA PRO A 71 26.04 13.87 11.18
C PRO A 71 24.51 13.94 11.45
N LEU A 72 24.17 14.07 12.75
CA LEU A 72 23.02 14.79 13.35
C LEU A 72 21.57 14.28 13.13
N LEU A 73 21.12 13.41 14.06
CA LEU A 73 19.72 13.27 14.47
C LEU A 73 19.60 13.56 15.98
N GLY A 74 19.31 14.82 16.31
CA GLY A 74 18.80 15.20 17.64
C GLY A 74 17.32 14.88 17.73
N PHE A 75 16.98 13.60 17.89
CA PHE A 75 15.60 13.13 18.08
C PHE A 75 15.56 11.84 18.91
N LEU A 76 16.36 11.72 19.96
CA LEU A 76 16.19 10.65 20.95
C LEU A 76 16.55 11.19 22.33
N HIS A 77 15.53 11.68 23.06
CA HIS A 77 15.57 11.70 24.52
C HIS A 77 14.13 11.55 25.06
N GLY A 78 13.86 10.37 25.62
CA GLY A 78 12.73 10.06 26.52
C GLY A 78 11.94 8.79 26.14
N PRO A 79 11.43 8.00 27.12
CA PRO A 79 11.97 7.63 28.43
C PRO A 79 12.41 6.15 28.42
N GLN A 80 13.72 5.91 28.52
CA GLN A 80 14.34 4.57 28.42
C GLN A 80 14.25 3.75 29.72
N GLN A 81 13.59 4.26 30.77
CA GLN A 81 13.66 3.69 32.12
C GLN A 81 12.49 2.80 32.53
N VAL A 82 11.34 2.88 31.85
CA VAL A 82 10.19 1.99 32.13
C VAL A 82 10.25 0.70 31.30
N HIS A 83 11.03 0.69 30.21
CA HIS A 83 11.09 -0.41 29.24
C HIS A 83 11.97 -1.59 29.65
N THR A 84 12.96 -1.41 30.52
CA THR A 84 13.82 -2.51 30.97
C THR A 84 13.10 -3.48 31.90
N GLN A 85 12.16 -3.00 32.74
CA GLN A 85 11.45 -3.86 33.69
C GLN A 85 10.47 -4.82 33.03
N SER A 86 9.75 -4.40 31.98
CA SER A 86 8.83 -5.28 31.25
C SER A 86 9.57 -6.34 30.42
N PHE A 87 10.76 -6.00 29.91
CA PHE A 87 11.58 -6.92 29.13
C PHE A 87 12.26 -7.99 30.01
N GLU A 88 12.76 -7.61 31.20
CA GLU A 88 13.34 -8.55 32.16
C GLU A 88 12.28 -9.52 32.72
N GLN A 89 11.08 -9.02 33.04
CA GLN A 89 9.99 -9.86 33.55
C GLN A 89 9.47 -10.88 32.52
N HIS A 90 9.47 -10.56 31.23
CA HIS A 90 9.00 -11.48 30.20
C HIS A 90 10.04 -12.56 29.84
N ILE A 91 11.34 -12.23 29.92
CA ILE A 91 12.43 -13.18 29.68
C ILE A 91 12.57 -14.16 30.85
N GLU A 92 12.40 -13.71 32.10
CA GLU A 92 12.48 -14.60 33.27
C GLU A 92 11.35 -15.65 33.27
N ALA A 93 10.13 -15.27 32.89
CA ALA A 93 8.97 -16.17 32.86
C ALA A 93 9.08 -17.29 31.80
N ASN A 94 9.83 -17.09 30.72
CA ASN A 94 9.99 -18.06 29.64
C ASN A 94 11.21 -18.99 29.81
N SER A 95 12.01 -18.81 30.86
CA SER A 95 13.21 -19.61 31.12
C SER A 95 12.95 -20.99 31.74
N GLU A 96 11.74 -21.28 32.22
CA GLU A 96 11.39 -22.56 32.87
C GLU A 96 10.77 -23.62 31.92
N GLY A 97 10.73 -23.39 30.60
CA GLY A 97 10.01 -24.25 29.64
C GLY A 97 10.74 -24.57 28.35
N ALA A 98 12.03 -24.94 28.39
CA ALA A 98 12.82 -25.17 27.19
C ALA A 98 12.52 -26.54 26.52
N SER A 99 11.48 -26.63 25.69
CA SER A 99 11.43 -27.61 24.57
C SER A 99 10.51 -27.25 23.38
N SER A 100 9.91 -26.04 23.36
CA SER A 100 9.07 -25.51 22.25
C SER A 100 9.62 -24.21 21.63
N SER A 101 10.91 -23.95 21.82
CA SER A 101 11.49 -22.60 21.93
C SER A 101 11.54 -21.75 20.65
N GLU A 102 11.57 -22.30 19.43
CA GLU A 102 11.65 -21.45 18.21
C GLU A 102 10.27 -20.94 17.74
N ARG A 103 9.20 -21.72 17.93
CA ARG A 103 7.83 -21.34 17.54
C ARG A 103 7.19 -20.34 18.50
N GLY A 104 7.46 -20.47 19.81
CA GLY A 104 7.01 -19.49 20.81
C GLY A 104 7.68 -18.13 20.59
N LEU A 105 9.00 -18.13 20.36
CA LEU A 105 9.77 -16.91 20.17
C LEU A 105 9.31 -16.07 18.97
N GLY A 106 8.90 -16.72 17.87
CA GLY A 106 8.37 -16.01 16.69
C GLY A 106 7.03 -15.31 16.95
N CYS A 107 6.14 -15.93 17.72
CA CYS A 107 4.85 -15.33 18.11
C CYS A 107 5.08 -14.14 19.06
N ASP A 108 5.98 -14.32 20.05
CA ASP A 108 6.32 -13.28 21.01
C ASP A 108 6.94 -12.04 20.35
N ILE A 109 7.77 -12.23 19.30
CA ILE A 109 8.37 -11.12 18.54
C ILE A 109 7.31 -10.35 17.73
N MET A 110 6.38 -11.04 17.08
CA MET A 110 5.33 -10.39 16.29
C MET A 110 4.35 -9.62 17.17
N ASP A 111 3.94 -10.19 18.31
CA ASP A 111 3.09 -9.49 19.26
C ASP A 111 3.79 -8.29 19.91
N LEU A 112 5.09 -8.39 20.17
CA LEU A 112 5.89 -7.24 20.60
C LEU A 112 5.93 -6.13 19.54
N LEU A 113 6.13 -6.50 18.27
CA LEU A 113 6.14 -5.56 17.15
C LEU A 113 4.78 -4.88 16.95
N HIS A 114 3.69 -5.63 17.13
CA HIS A 114 2.33 -5.10 17.12
C HIS A 114 2.08 -4.17 18.30
N SER A 115 2.51 -4.53 19.52
CA SER A 115 2.37 -3.67 20.69
C SER A 115 3.09 -2.33 20.50
N TRP A 116 4.33 -2.35 20.00
CA TRP A 116 5.05 -1.11 19.66
C TRP A 116 4.30 -0.27 18.62
N GLY A 117 3.68 -0.93 17.63
CA GLY A 117 2.86 -0.26 16.64
C GLY A 117 1.59 0.37 17.22
N VAL A 118 0.91 -0.30 18.17
CA VAL A 118 -0.24 0.24 18.90
C VAL A 118 0.18 1.44 19.75
N GLU A 119 1.28 1.33 20.49
CA GLU A 119 1.81 2.44 21.30
C GLU A 119 2.16 3.66 20.44
N LEU A 120 2.79 3.44 19.28
CA LEU A 120 3.08 4.51 18.34
C LEU A 120 1.79 5.15 17.81
N ALA A 121 0.76 4.36 17.47
CA ALA A 121 -0.53 4.88 17.05
C ALA A 121 -1.18 5.73 18.16
N VAL A 122 -1.22 5.25 19.41
CA VAL A 122 -1.73 6.01 20.56
C VAL A 122 -0.93 7.30 20.79
N TYR A 123 0.40 7.24 20.68
CA TYR A 123 1.26 8.42 20.79
C TYR A 123 0.92 9.45 19.70
N LEU A 124 0.78 9.02 18.44
CA LEU A 124 0.41 9.89 17.34
C LEU A 124 -0.98 10.51 17.53
N GLN A 125 -1.97 9.71 17.92
CA GLN A 125 -3.34 10.16 18.20
C GLN A 125 -3.38 11.19 19.33
N THR A 126 -2.64 10.96 20.41
CA THR A 126 -2.63 11.83 21.60
C THR A 126 -1.83 13.12 21.35
N ARG A 127 -0.63 13.02 20.77
CA ARG A 127 0.28 14.17 20.63
C ARG A 127 -0.05 15.05 19.42
N TYR A 128 -0.55 14.44 18.34
CA TYR A 128 -0.78 15.07 17.05
C TYR A 128 -2.27 15.10 16.66
N GLY A 129 -3.21 14.97 17.61
CA GLY A 129 -4.65 15.04 17.35
C GLY A 129 -5.10 16.30 16.58
N LYS A 130 -4.41 17.43 16.74
CA LYS A 130 -4.68 18.67 15.97
C LYS A 130 -4.41 18.54 14.46
N TYR A 131 -3.67 17.51 14.04
CA TYR A 131 -3.29 17.24 12.65
C TYR A 131 -4.12 16.11 12.04
N GLU A 132 -5.23 15.69 12.67
CA GLU A 132 -6.15 14.67 12.14
C GLU A 132 -6.51 14.93 10.67
N GLY A 133 -6.93 16.15 10.33
CA GLY A 133 -7.28 16.51 8.95
C GLY A 133 -6.11 16.42 7.97
N LEU A 134 -4.87 16.63 8.41
CA LEU A 134 -3.68 16.42 7.56
C LEU A 134 -3.47 14.93 7.31
N PHE A 135 -3.60 14.09 8.34
CA PHE A 135 -3.47 12.65 8.19
C PHE A 135 -4.60 12.07 7.34
N ASP A 136 -5.83 12.52 7.51
CA ASP A 136 -6.97 12.11 6.69
C ASP A 136 -6.77 12.47 5.21
N LEU A 137 -6.36 13.71 4.94
CA LEU A 137 -6.01 14.15 3.59
C LEU A 137 -4.87 13.32 3.01
N ALA A 138 -3.81 13.07 3.77
CA ALA A 138 -2.67 12.28 3.31
C ALA A 138 -3.07 10.84 2.95
N SER A 139 -3.94 10.21 3.75
CA SER A 139 -4.49 8.90 3.43
C SER A 139 -5.33 8.94 2.16
N THR A 140 -6.23 9.92 2.04
CA THR A 140 -7.10 10.07 0.86
C THR A 140 -6.29 10.30 -0.43
N VAL A 141 -5.28 11.16 -0.38
CA VAL A 141 -4.40 11.47 -1.53
C VAL A 141 -3.51 10.27 -1.91
N ALA A 142 -3.13 9.45 -0.93
CA ALA A 142 -2.34 8.24 -1.18
C ALA A 142 -3.12 7.10 -1.86
N ASP A 143 -4.46 7.17 -1.88
CA ASP A 143 -5.27 6.19 -2.61
C ASP A 143 -5.01 6.27 -4.13
N LEU A 144 -4.97 5.11 -4.78
CA LEU A 144 -4.77 5.03 -6.24
C LEU A 144 -5.88 5.72 -7.04
N HIS A 145 -7.04 5.98 -6.44
CA HIS A 145 -8.08 6.84 -6.98
C HIS A 145 -7.52 8.19 -7.46
N THR A 146 -6.69 8.85 -6.65
CA THR A 146 -6.03 10.10 -7.02
C THR A 146 -5.17 9.91 -8.28
N THR A 147 -4.51 8.76 -8.41
CA THR A 147 -3.69 8.45 -9.59
C THR A 147 -4.54 8.33 -10.85
N PHE A 148 -5.66 7.60 -10.79
CA PHE A 148 -6.53 7.37 -11.94
C PHE A 148 -7.34 8.62 -12.34
N PHE A 149 -7.89 9.35 -11.36
CA PHE A 149 -8.83 10.45 -11.61
C PHE A 149 -8.15 11.81 -11.78
N TRP A 150 -6.97 12.03 -11.18
CA TRP A 150 -6.25 13.30 -11.25
C TRP A 150 -4.94 13.22 -12.00
N LEU A 151 -4.01 12.36 -11.56
CA LEU A 151 -2.65 12.36 -12.11
C LEU A 151 -2.62 11.85 -13.55
N PHE A 152 -3.36 10.79 -13.85
CA PHE A 152 -3.41 10.21 -15.18
C PHE A 152 -3.86 11.19 -16.28
N PRO A 153 -5.03 11.87 -16.21
CA PRO A 153 -5.44 12.80 -17.27
C PRO A 153 -4.44 13.95 -17.46
N ILE A 154 -3.84 14.46 -16.38
CA ILE A 154 -2.81 15.50 -16.44
C ILE A 154 -1.57 14.97 -17.18
N TRP A 155 -1.00 13.87 -16.71
CA TRP A 155 0.20 13.29 -17.30
C TRP A 155 -0.04 12.80 -18.73
N PHE A 156 -1.24 12.31 -19.05
CA PHE A 156 -1.54 11.78 -20.38
C PHE A 156 -1.40 12.86 -21.47
N HIS A 157 -1.86 14.08 -21.17
CA HIS A 157 -1.76 15.21 -22.08
C HIS A 157 -0.41 15.95 -21.98
N LEU A 158 0.32 15.83 -20.88
CA LEU A 158 1.68 16.38 -20.73
C LEU A 158 2.75 15.47 -21.36
N ARG A 159 2.81 14.21 -20.92
CA ARG A 159 3.72 13.15 -21.38
C ARG A 159 3.05 11.77 -21.29
N ARG A 160 2.57 11.28 -22.43
CA ARG A 160 1.94 9.95 -22.57
C ARG A 160 2.72 8.85 -21.86
N ASP A 161 4.04 8.76 -22.06
CA ASP A 161 4.84 7.67 -21.51
C ASP A 161 4.80 7.63 -19.98
N THR A 162 4.83 8.81 -19.32
CA THR A 162 4.67 8.90 -17.86
C THR A 162 3.29 8.42 -17.43
N ALA A 163 2.24 8.80 -18.14
CA ALA A 163 0.87 8.39 -17.83
C ALA A 163 0.69 6.87 -17.97
N LEU A 164 1.28 6.26 -19.01
CA LEU A 164 1.24 4.81 -19.17
C LEU A 164 1.98 4.10 -18.04
N ARG A 165 3.17 4.59 -17.64
CA ARG A 165 3.90 4.05 -16.49
C ARG A 165 3.07 4.13 -15.21
N LEU A 166 2.40 5.26 -14.95
CA LEU A 166 1.55 5.43 -13.77
C LEU A 166 0.48 4.34 -13.69
N ILE A 167 -0.24 4.10 -14.79
CA ILE A 167 -1.31 3.09 -14.82
C ILE A 167 -0.74 1.68 -14.67
N TRP A 168 0.34 1.34 -15.37
CA TRP A 168 0.94 0.03 -15.26
C TRP A 168 1.49 -0.25 -13.86
N VAL A 169 2.17 0.72 -13.25
CA VAL A 169 2.69 0.60 -11.88
C VAL A 169 1.55 0.48 -10.87
N ALA A 170 0.51 1.31 -10.99
CA ALA A 170 -0.65 1.25 -10.10
C ALA A 170 -1.37 -0.10 -10.19
N VAL A 171 -1.64 -0.59 -11.40
CA VAL A 171 -2.39 -1.84 -11.62
C VAL A 171 -1.59 -3.06 -11.18
N ILE A 172 -0.32 -3.17 -11.56
CA ILE A 172 0.54 -4.29 -11.16
C ILE A 172 0.84 -4.24 -9.66
N GLY A 173 1.05 -3.04 -9.11
CA GLY A 173 1.30 -2.83 -7.69
C GLY A 173 0.11 -3.24 -6.83
N ASP A 174 -1.09 -2.80 -7.16
CA ASP A 174 -2.30 -3.17 -6.41
C ASP A 174 -2.63 -4.65 -6.54
N TRP A 175 -2.45 -5.23 -7.74
CA TRP A 175 -2.62 -6.68 -7.92
C TRP A 175 -1.61 -7.48 -7.07
N LEU A 176 -0.36 -7.04 -6.99
CA LEU A 176 0.63 -7.68 -6.13
C LEU A 176 0.28 -7.46 -4.65
N ASN A 177 -0.18 -6.27 -4.27
CA ASN A 177 -0.65 -5.98 -2.91
C ASN A 177 -1.75 -6.95 -2.48
N LEU A 178 -2.72 -7.18 -3.38
CA LEU A 178 -3.82 -8.11 -3.19
C LEU A 178 -3.33 -9.54 -2.93
N VAL A 179 -2.45 -10.05 -3.80
CA VAL A 179 -1.89 -11.40 -3.65
C VAL A 179 -1.09 -11.52 -2.36
N LEU A 180 -0.24 -10.54 -2.05
CA LEU A 180 0.54 -10.54 -0.81
C LEU A 180 -0.34 -10.48 0.43
N LYS A 181 -1.42 -9.70 0.43
CA LYS A 181 -2.39 -9.65 1.53
C LYS A 181 -3.01 -11.01 1.83
N TRP A 182 -3.33 -11.77 0.80
CA TRP A 182 -3.84 -13.14 0.95
C TRP A 182 -2.79 -14.16 1.33
N VAL A 183 -1.50 -13.87 1.18
CA VAL A 183 -0.40 -14.79 1.57
C VAL A 183 0.12 -14.47 2.97
N LEU A 184 0.17 -13.19 3.35
CA LEU A 184 0.79 -12.70 4.57
C LEU A 184 -0.16 -12.55 5.76
N PHE A 185 -1.47 -12.77 5.59
CA PHE A 185 -2.49 -12.82 6.65
C PHE A 185 -2.41 -11.72 7.74
N GLY A 186 -1.89 -10.54 7.40
CA GLY A 186 -1.54 -9.55 8.41
C GLY A 186 -2.74 -9.00 9.19
N GLU A 187 -2.59 -8.94 10.52
CA GLU A 187 -3.52 -8.30 11.45
C GLU A 187 -3.58 -6.78 11.26
N ARG A 188 -4.60 -6.11 11.82
CA ARG A 188 -4.69 -4.64 11.90
C ARG A 188 -4.74 -4.16 13.34
N PRO A 189 -4.19 -2.97 13.65
CA PRO A 189 -4.12 -2.45 15.01
C PRO A 189 -5.47 -2.42 15.73
N TYR A 190 -6.52 -1.92 15.06
CA TYR A 190 -7.80 -1.64 15.73
C TYR A 190 -8.57 -2.89 16.19
N TRP A 191 -8.34 -4.05 15.60
CA TRP A 191 -8.92 -5.31 16.09
C TRP A 191 -7.90 -6.15 16.87
N TRP A 192 -6.61 -6.09 16.49
CA TRP A 192 -5.56 -6.87 17.15
C TRP A 192 -5.45 -6.50 18.63
N VAL A 193 -5.55 -5.21 18.96
CA VAL A 193 -5.49 -4.71 20.35
C VAL A 193 -6.55 -5.32 21.27
N HIS A 194 -7.67 -5.79 20.71
CA HIS A 194 -8.77 -6.39 21.46
C HIS A 194 -8.73 -7.93 21.50
N GLU A 195 -8.03 -8.55 20.56
CA GLU A 195 -7.98 -10.02 20.45
C GLU A 195 -6.67 -10.63 20.93
N THR A 196 -5.62 -9.81 21.05
CA THR A 196 -4.33 -10.28 21.54
C THR A 196 -4.39 -10.66 23.02
N LYS A 197 -3.70 -11.75 23.36
CA LYS A 197 -3.44 -12.17 24.75
C LYS A 197 -2.24 -11.43 25.36
N PHE A 198 -1.50 -10.66 24.55
CA PHE A 198 -0.25 -9.99 24.92
C PHE A 198 -0.37 -9.10 26.16
N TYR A 199 -1.47 -8.34 26.29
CA TYR A 199 -1.68 -7.46 27.45
C TYR A 199 -2.16 -8.21 28.72
N GLY A 200 -2.39 -9.52 28.65
CA GLY A 200 -2.88 -10.33 29.75
C GLY A 200 -4.18 -9.78 30.35
N ALA A 201 -4.22 -9.66 31.69
CA ALA A 201 -5.34 -9.07 32.41
C ALA A 201 -5.25 -7.52 32.51
N GLY A 202 -4.21 -6.90 31.95
CA GLY A 202 -4.01 -5.46 31.97
C GLY A 202 -4.96 -4.73 31.01
N PRO A 203 -5.18 -3.42 31.21
CA PRO A 203 -5.98 -2.63 30.28
C PRO A 203 -5.25 -2.51 28.93
N ALA A 204 -5.91 -2.96 27.86
CA ALA A 204 -5.40 -2.76 26.51
C ALA A 204 -5.40 -1.27 26.13
N PRO A 205 -4.42 -0.78 25.36
CA PRO A 205 -4.38 0.61 24.92
C PRO A 205 -5.64 0.98 24.09
N SER A 206 -6.21 2.15 24.36
CA SER A 206 -7.39 2.62 23.62
C SER A 206 -6.96 3.32 22.31
N LEU A 207 -7.29 2.71 21.18
CA LEU A 207 -7.11 3.32 19.86
C LEU A 207 -8.36 4.08 19.41
N GLN A 208 -8.17 5.27 18.86
CA GLN A 208 -9.23 5.98 18.15
C GLN A 208 -9.43 5.36 16.77
N GLN A 209 -10.70 5.28 16.33
CA GLN A 209 -11.05 4.83 14.99
C GLN A 209 -11.68 5.98 14.21
N PHE A 210 -11.44 5.99 12.90
CA PHE A 210 -11.85 6.97 11.92
C PHE A 210 -12.60 6.26 10.78
N PRO A 211 -13.31 6.99 9.89
CA PRO A 211 -14.02 6.37 8.77
C PRO A 211 -13.17 5.43 7.90
N ILE A 212 -11.88 5.71 7.74
CA ILE A 212 -10.95 4.89 6.95
C ILE A 212 -10.28 3.75 7.75
N THR A 213 -10.53 3.63 9.06
CA THR A 213 -9.92 2.60 9.90
C THR A 213 -10.44 1.20 9.55
N CYS A 214 -11.75 1.07 9.30
CA CYS A 214 -12.45 -0.21 9.20
C CYS A 214 -12.39 -0.87 7.80
N GLU A 215 -11.20 -0.89 7.21
CA GLU A 215 -10.98 -1.63 5.96
C GLU A 215 -11.15 -3.14 6.17
N THR A 216 -11.70 -3.80 5.15
CA THR A 216 -12.18 -5.19 5.23
C THR A 216 -11.17 -6.26 4.82
N GLY A 217 -10.02 -5.87 4.26
CA GLY A 217 -8.95 -6.79 3.84
C GLY A 217 -7.79 -6.92 4.85
N PRO A 218 -6.91 -7.91 4.68
CA PRO A 218 -5.70 -8.06 5.51
C PRO A 218 -4.80 -6.83 5.50
N GLY A 219 -4.05 -6.63 6.58
CA GLY A 219 -3.25 -5.43 6.83
C GLY A 219 -1.89 -5.39 6.13
N SER A 220 -1.30 -6.53 5.77
CA SER A 220 0.09 -6.59 5.27
C SER A 220 0.19 -6.96 3.78
N PRO A 221 0.88 -6.19 2.92
CA PRO A 221 1.46 -4.87 3.18
C PRO A 221 0.42 -3.74 2.99
N SER A 222 0.73 -2.54 3.46
CA SER A 222 -0.14 -1.37 3.29
C SER A 222 -0.28 -0.98 1.81
N GLY A 223 -1.51 -1.03 1.30
CA GLY A 223 -1.82 -0.66 -0.09
C GLY A 223 -1.63 0.82 -0.38
N HIS A 224 -1.94 1.69 0.58
CA HIS A 224 -1.75 3.15 0.44
C HIS A 224 -0.26 3.51 0.35
N ALA A 225 0.58 2.96 1.24
CA ALA A 225 2.02 3.19 1.19
C ALA A 225 2.66 2.60 -0.07
N MET A 226 2.23 1.40 -0.48
CA MET A 226 2.69 0.76 -1.71
C MET A 226 2.32 1.56 -2.97
N GLY A 227 1.07 2.02 -3.05
CA GLY A 227 0.57 2.83 -4.15
C GLY A 227 1.28 4.19 -4.23
N ALA A 228 1.37 4.89 -3.10
CA ALA A 228 2.07 6.17 -3.00
C ALA A 228 3.53 6.04 -3.46
N ALA A 229 4.27 5.06 -2.91
CA ALA A 229 5.67 4.86 -3.26
C ALA A 229 5.87 4.61 -4.76
N GLY A 230 5.03 3.77 -5.36
CA GLY A 230 5.11 3.48 -6.78
C GLY A 230 4.79 4.69 -7.66
N VAL A 231 3.75 5.45 -7.31
CA VAL A 231 3.31 6.64 -8.05
C VAL A 231 4.33 7.76 -7.95
N TRP A 232 4.83 8.06 -6.75
CA TRP A 232 5.86 9.08 -6.54
C TRP A 232 7.18 8.72 -7.21
N TYR A 233 7.59 7.45 -7.18
CA TYR A 233 8.76 6.98 -7.92
C TYR A 233 8.62 7.29 -9.43
N VAL A 234 7.46 6.99 -10.04
CA VAL A 234 7.21 7.29 -11.45
C VAL A 234 7.26 8.80 -11.71
N MET A 235 6.65 9.63 -10.85
CA MET A 235 6.67 11.08 -11.00
C MET A 235 8.09 11.67 -10.88
N VAL A 236 8.85 11.28 -9.85
CA VAL A 236 10.24 11.72 -9.64
C VAL A 236 11.11 11.36 -10.84
N THR A 237 11.09 10.09 -11.25
CA THR A 237 11.90 9.63 -12.40
C THR A 237 11.47 10.27 -13.71
N ALA A 238 10.18 10.58 -13.91
CA ALA A 238 9.70 11.32 -15.07
C ALA A 238 10.21 12.77 -15.11
N LEU A 239 10.17 13.49 -13.98
CA LEU A 239 10.69 14.85 -13.88
C LEU A 239 12.20 14.89 -14.11
N LEU A 240 12.94 13.92 -13.57
CA LEU A 240 14.37 13.78 -13.83
C LEU A 240 14.68 13.47 -15.30
N SER A 241 13.87 12.62 -15.96
CA SER A 241 14.00 12.37 -17.40
C SER A 241 13.78 13.64 -18.21
N ILE A 242 12.77 14.45 -17.87
CA ILE A 242 12.52 15.76 -18.53
C ILE A 242 13.74 16.67 -18.37
N ALA A 243 14.28 16.78 -17.15
CA ALA A 243 15.44 17.63 -16.89
C ALA A 243 16.68 17.18 -17.68
N ARG A 244 16.89 15.86 -17.79
CA ARG A 244 17.96 15.28 -18.61
C ARG A 244 17.76 15.57 -20.10
N GLU A 245 16.56 15.38 -20.63
CA GLU A 245 16.22 15.68 -22.03
C GLU A 245 16.44 17.16 -22.38
N LYS A 246 16.15 18.06 -21.43
CA LYS A 246 16.38 19.51 -21.57
C LYS A 246 17.84 19.94 -21.36
N GLN A 247 18.76 18.99 -21.19
CA GLN A 247 20.19 19.27 -20.96
C GLN A 247 20.42 20.26 -19.81
N CYS A 248 19.69 20.10 -18.70
CA CYS A 248 19.87 20.95 -17.52
C CYS A 248 21.33 20.95 -17.04
N PRO A 249 21.85 22.10 -16.56
CA PRO A 249 23.21 22.18 -16.01
C PRO A 249 23.43 21.13 -14.91
N PRO A 250 24.62 20.50 -14.82
CA PRO A 250 24.86 19.39 -13.88
C PRO A 250 24.56 19.72 -12.41
N LEU A 251 24.87 20.95 -11.98
CA LEU A 251 24.58 21.41 -10.62
C LEU A 251 23.07 21.51 -10.35
N LEU A 252 22.31 22.09 -11.28
CA LEU A 252 20.86 22.21 -11.16
C LEU A 252 20.20 20.82 -11.20
N TYR A 253 20.66 19.92 -12.06
CA TYR A 253 20.18 18.55 -12.09
C TYR A 253 20.44 17.84 -10.75
N ARG A 254 21.61 18.05 -10.13
CA ARG A 254 21.93 17.48 -8.81
C ARG A 254 21.02 18.01 -7.72
N PHE A 255 20.75 19.31 -7.67
CA PHE A 255 19.80 19.90 -6.72
C PHE A 255 18.37 19.37 -6.95
N LEU A 256 17.94 19.27 -8.20
CA LEU A 256 16.64 18.71 -8.54
C LEU A 256 16.54 17.23 -8.14
N TYR A 257 17.58 16.45 -8.38
CA TYR A 257 17.66 15.04 -7.97
C TYR A 257 17.48 14.90 -6.46
N ILE A 258 18.30 15.59 -5.67
CA ILE A 258 18.22 15.53 -4.21
C ILE A 258 16.86 16.04 -3.73
N GLY A 259 16.40 17.18 -4.25
CA GLY A 259 15.13 17.79 -3.85
C GLY A 259 13.92 16.90 -4.13
N LEU A 260 13.84 16.25 -5.30
CA LEU A 260 12.73 15.36 -5.64
C LEU A 260 12.70 14.09 -4.80
N TRP A 261 13.85 13.47 -4.54
CA TRP A 261 13.92 12.28 -3.69
C TRP A 261 13.62 12.61 -2.22
N MET A 262 14.10 13.75 -1.72
CA MET A 262 13.75 14.25 -0.38
C MET A 262 12.25 14.54 -0.26
N LEU A 263 11.65 15.15 -1.29
CA LEU A 263 10.21 15.40 -1.34
C LEU A 263 9.41 14.08 -1.32
N MET A 264 9.82 13.09 -2.11
CA MET A 264 9.21 11.76 -2.07
C MET A 264 9.32 11.14 -0.68
N GLY A 265 10.50 11.16 -0.06
CA GLY A 265 10.69 10.64 1.30
C GLY A 265 9.81 11.34 2.33
N LEU A 266 9.61 12.66 2.22
CA LEU A 266 8.72 13.42 3.08
C LEU A 266 7.25 13.01 2.87
N VAL A 267 6.81 12.87 1.63
CA VAL A 267 5.43 12.45 1.33
C VAL A 267 5.18 11.03 1.85
N GLU A 268 6.08 10.09 1.60
CA GLU A 268 5.96 8.72 2.11
C GLU A 268 5.94 8.66 3.64
N LEU A 269 6.75 9.49 4.30
CA LEU A 269 6.72 9.59 5.77
C LEU A 269 5.34 10.05 6.25
N VAL A 270 4.77 11.10 5.65
CA VAL A 270 3.43 11.61 6.02
C VAL A 270 2.35 10.56 5.75
N VAL A 271 2.41 9.85 4.62
CA VAL A 271 1.48 8.75 4.30
C VAL A 271 1.60 7.62 5.34
N CYS A 272 2.81 7.18 5.66
CA CYS A 272 3.04 6.12 6.65
C CYS A 272 2.54 6.52 8.04
N MET A 273 2.87 7.73 8.50
CA MET A 273 2.37 8.27 9.77
C MET A 273 0.85 8.34 9.78
N SER A 274 0.24 8.75 8.66
CA SER A 274 -1.22 8.77 8.52
C SER A 274 -1.84 7.37 8.70
N ARG A 275 -1.28 6.34 8.05
CA ARG A 275 -1.83 4.96 8.15
C ARG A 275 -1.72 4.37 9.55
N VAL A 276 -0.66 4.72 10.28
CA VAL A 276 -0.48 4.32 11.69
C VAL A 276 -1.40 5.13 12.60
N TYR A 277 -1.50 6.45 12.38
CA TYR A 277 -2.42 7.34 13.12
C TYR A 277 -3.88 6.89 13.00
N MET A 278 -4.31 6.47 11.81
CA MET A 278 -5.67 5.96 11.57
C MET A 278 -5.91 4.55 12.13
N ALA A 279 -4.93 3.94 12.81
CA ALA A 279 -4.98 2.57 13.33
C ALA A 279 -5.30 1.51 12.25
N ALA A 280 -5.03 1.83 10.98
CA ALA A 280 -5.34 0.97 9.85
C ALA A 280 -4.21 -0.02 9.52
N HIS A 281 -2.96 0.34 9.87
CA HIS A 281 -1.77 -0.48 9.62
C HIS A 281 -0.73 -0.34 10.74
N PHE A 282 0.04 -1.42 10.93
CA PHE A 282 1.24 -1.38 11.76
C PHE A 282 2.44 -0.77 11.00
N PRO A 283 3.45 -0.23 11.71
CA PRO A 283 4.62 0.38 11.07
C PRO A 283 5.38 -0.55 10.11
N HIS A 284 5.54 -1.83 10.46
CA HIS A 284 6.22 -2.78 9.58
C HIS A 284 5.46 -3.02 8.26
N GLN A 285 4.12 -2.94 8.28
CA GLN A 285 3.27 -3.12 7.10
C GLN A 285 3.38 -1.94 6.13
N VAL A 286 3.53 -0.71 6.65
CA VAL A 286 3.74 0.48 5.80
C VAL A 286 5.15 0.51 5.22
N ILE A 287 6.17 0.09 5.99
CA ILE A 287 7.54 -0.06 5.49
C ILE A 287 7.61 -1.11 4.39
N ALA A 288 7.00 -2.28 4.60
CA ALA A 288 6.89 -3.32 3.57
C ALA A 288 6.17 -2.80 2.31
N GLY A 289 5.14 -1.97 2.49
CA GLY A 289 4.45 -1.27 1.41
C GLY A 289 5.39 -0.40 0.58
N ILE A 290 6.17 0.49 1.21
CA ILE A 290 7.14 1.35 0.51
C ILE A 290 8.14 0.53 -0.31
N ILE A 291 8.73 -0.50 0.32
CA ILE A 291 9.75 -1.34 -0.32
C ILE A 291 9.15 -2.03 -1.55
N THR A 292 8.03 -2.71 -1.38
CA THR A 292 7.36 -3.43 -2.47
C THR A 292 6.88 -2.49 -3.57
N GLY A 293 6.32 -1.32 -3.23
CA GLY A 293 5.86 -0.32 -4.20
C GLY A 293 7.00 0.26 -5.04
N THR A 294 8.12 0.57 -4.40
CA THR A 294 9.33 1.06 -5.08
C THR A 294 9.91 0.00 -6.01
N LEU A 295 10.00 -1.26 -5.56
CA LEU A 295 10.48 -2.37 -6.38
C LEU A 295 9.58 -2.62 -7.60
N VAL A 296 8.26 -2.62 -7.42
CA VAL A 296 7.32 -2.75 -8.54
C VAL A 296 7.49 -1.60 -9.53
N ALA A 297 7.60 -0.37 -9.05
CA ALA A 297 7.78 0.79 -9.92
C ALA A 297 9.09 0.74 -10.70
N GLU A 298 10.19 0.34 -10.07
CA GLU A 298 11.50 0.13 -10.68
C GLU A 298 11.42 -0.94 -11.78
N VAL A 299 10.85 -2.12 -11.49
CA VAL A 299 10.75 -3.25 -12.44
C VAL A 299 9.85 -2.89 -13.62
N VAL A 300 8.63 -2.43 -13.36
CA VAL A 300 7.65 -2.09 -14.41
C VAL A 300 8.16 -0.92 -15.27
N SER A 301 8.86 0.05 -14.68
CA SER A 301 9.39 1.19 -15.44
C SER A 301 10.53 0.83 -16.40
N LYS A 302 11.25 -0.29 -16.16
CA LYS A 302 12.30 -0.79 -17.07
C LYS A 302 11.71 -1.45 -18.33
N GLU A 303 10.46 -1.89 -18.26
CA GLU A 303 9.81 -2.62 -19.34
C GLU A 303 9.36 -1.70 -20.48
N LYS A 304 10.08 -1.73 -21.61
CA LYS A 304 9.78 -0.88 -22.78
C LYS A 304 8.54 -1.31 -23.55
N TRP A 305 8.08 -2.56 -23.40
CA TRP A 305 6.94 -3.07 -24.16
C TRP A 305 5.62 -2.40 -23.75
N ILE A 306 5.55 -1.78 -22.57
CA ILE A 306 4.33 -1.14 -22.05
C ILE A 306 3.89 0.05 -22.91
N TYR A 307 4.82 0.70 -23.63
CA TYR A 307 4.53 1.88 -24.46
C TYR A 307 3.96 1.52 -25.84
N SER A 308 4.27 0.31 -26.32
CA SER A 308 3.90 -0.23 -27.63
C SER A 308 2.99 -1.45 -27.55
N ALA A 309 2.43 -1.72 -26.37
CA ALA A 309 1.53 -2.85 -26.15
C ALA A 309 0.29 -2.76 -27.05
N SER A 310 -0.04 -3.86 -27.72
CA SER A 310 -1.23 -3.95 -28.57
C SER A 310 -2.50 -4.13 -27.73
N LEU A 311 -3.67 -3.83 -28.31
CA LEU A 311 -4.97 -4.08 -27.64
C LEU A 311 -5.11 -5.53 -27.18
N LYS A 312 -4.63 -6.49 -27.97
CA LYS A 312 -4.62 -7.91 -27.60
C LYS A 312 -3.82 -8.15 -26.32
N LYS A 313 -2.67 -7.49 -26.13
CA LYS A 313 -1.87 -7.62 -24.91
C LYS A 313 -2.60 -7.04 -23.70
N TYR A 314 -3.21 -5.86 -23.82
CA TYR A 314 -4.01 -5.27 -22.74
C TYR A 314 -5.13 -6.24 -22.32
N PHE A 315 -5.90 -6.76 -23.28
CA PHE A 315 -6.96 -7.72 -23.01
C PHE A 315 -6.46 -9.01 -22.35
N LEU A 316 -5.40 -9.62 -22.91
CA LEU A 316 -4.83 -10.86 -22.37
C LEU A 316 -4.28 -10.67 -20.96
N ILE A 317 -3.63 -9.54 -20.68
CA ILE A 317 -3.07 -9.26 -19.35
C ILE A 317 -4.20 -9.00 -18.35
N THR A 318 -5.21 -8.20 -18.71
CA THR A 318 -6.39 -8.00 -17.85
C THR A 318 -7.06 -9.35 -17.54
N LEU A 319 -7.25 -10.20 -18.55
CA LEU A 319 -7.82 -11.53 -18.36
C LEU A 319 -6.93 -12.41 -17.47
N PHE A 320 -5.62 -12.41 -17.70
CA PHE A 320 -4.65 -13.17 -16.90
C PHE A 320 -4.65 -12.75 -15.43
N LEU A 321 -4.52 -11.45 -15.15
CA LEU A 321 -4.48 -10.92 -13.78
C LEU A 321 -5.79 -11.21 -13.03
N THR A 322 -6.94 -11.03 -13.70
CA THR A 322 -8.25 -11.35 -13.14
C THR A 322 -8.38 -12.85 -12.86
N SER A 323 -8.06 -13.69 -13.86
CA SER A 323 -8.20 -15.15 -13.75
C SER A 323 -7.27 -15.72 -12.70
N PHE A 324 -6.04 -15.19 -12.58
CA PHE A 324 -5.11 -15.58 -11.53
C PHE A 324 -5.66 -15.21 -10.16
N ALA A 325 -6.11 -13.97 -9.94
CA ALA A 325 -6.59 -13.55 -8.63
C ALA A 325 -7.84 -14.34 -8.19
N VAL A 326 -8.79 -14.56 -9.11
CA VAL A 326 -9.98 -15.39 -8.85
C VAL A 326 -9.60 -16.85 -8.64
N GLY A 327 -8.73 -17.42 -9.47
CA GLY A 327 -8.27 -18.79 -9.34
C GLY A 327 -7.49 -19.03 -8.05
N PHE A 328 -6.66 -18.08 -7.65
CA PHE A 328 -5.91 -18.10 -6.40
C PHE A 328 -6.82 -17.99 -5.19
N TYR A 329 -7.83 -17.11 -5.23
CA TYR A 329 -8.88 -17.06 -4.20
C TYR A 329 -9.63 -18.39 -4.06
N VAL A 330 -10.06 -18.99 -5.18
CA VAL A 330 -10.74 -20.29 -5.17
C VAL A 330 -9.83 -21.40 -4.63
N LEU A 331 -8.55 -21.37 -4.98
CA LEU A 331 -7.55 -22.32 -4.47
C LEU A 331 -7.40 -22.19 -2.96
N LEU A 332 -7.20 -20.98 -2.42
CA LEU A 332 -7.10 -20.75 -0.99
C LEU A 332 -8.36 -21.23 -0.26
N LYS A 333 -9.54 -20.92 -0.81
CA LYS A 333 -10.82 -21.41 -0.28
C LYS A 333 -10.93 -22.93 -0.31
N ALA A 334 -10.44 -23.59 -1.37
CA ALA A 334 -10.43 -25.06 -1.47
C ALA A 334 -9.44 -25.72 -0.51
N LEU A 335 -8.42 -24.99 -0.05
CA LEU A 335 -7.48 -25.41 0.99
C LEU A 335 -7.98 -25.09 2.41
N ASP A 336 -9.28 -24.77 2.58
CA ASP A 336 -9.92 -24.38 3.84
C ASP A 336 -9.25 -23.19 4.54
N VAL A 337 -8.61 -22.31 3.76
CA VAL A 337 -8.10 -21.05 4.27
C VAL A 337 -9.28 -20.09 4.42
N ASP A 338 -9.55 -19.66 5.65
CA ASP A 338 -10.55 -18.64 5.91
C ASP A 338 -10.09 -17.31 5.29
N LEU A 339 -10.86 -16.79 4.33
CA LEU A 339 -10.61 -15.49 3.70
C LEU A 339 -11.62 -14.43 4.16
N LEU A 340 -12.61 -14.82 4.94
CA LEU A 340 -13.63 -13.94 5.50
C LEU A 340 -13.30 -13.54 6.95
N TRP A 341 -12.27 -14.13 7.55
CA TRP A 341 -11.80 -13.79 8.90
C TRP A 341 -11.64 -12.27 9.12
N THR A 342 -11.09 -11.53 8.15
CA THR A 342 -10.92 -10.08 8.27
C THR A 342 -12.25 -9.33 8.22
N MET A 343 -13.22 -9.85 7.47
CA MET A 343 -14.56 -9.27 7.42
C MET A 343 -15.28 -9.44 8.76
N GLU A 344 -15.18 -10.63 9.36
CA GLU A 344 -15.75 -10.90 10.69
C GLU A 344 -15.12 -10.01 11.76
N LYS A 345 -13.79 -9.85 11.75
CA LYS A 345 -13.08 -8.94 12.66
C LYS A 345 -13.47 -7.48 12.44
N ALA A 346 -13.57 -7.03 11.20
CA ALA A 346 -14.00 -5.67 10.88
C ALA A 346 -15.42 -5.39 11.38
N GLN A 347 -16.37 -6.31 11.14
CA GLN A 347 -17.74 -6.18 11.64
C GLN A 347 -17.85 -6.19 13.16
N LYS A 348 -17.00 -6.96 13.84
CA LYS A 348 -16.99 -7.11 15.29
C LYS A 348 -16.39 -5.91 16.02
N TRP A 349 -15.28 -5.37 15.52
CA TRP A 349 -14.46 -4.38 16.23
C TRP A 349 -14.55 -2.97 15.67
N CYS A 350 -15.19 -2.76 14.51
CA CYS A 350 -15.46 -1.41 14.03
C CYS A 350 -16.50 -0.73 14.92
N ILE A 351 -16.20 0.48 15.39
CA ILE A 351 -17.11 1.25 16.27
C ILE A 351 -18.41 1.63 15.55
N ARG A 352 -18.33 1.84 14.24
CA ARG A 352 -19.46 2.28 13.39
C ARG A 352 -19.63 1.32 12.21
N PRO A 353 -20.73 0.55 12.13
CA PRO A 353 -20.93 -0.41 11.05
C PRO A 353 -20.97 0.26 9.67
N GLU A 354 -21.37 1.53 9.59
CA GLU A 354 -21.38 2.32 8.36
C GLU A 354 -19.98 2.56 7.76
N TRP A 355 -18.91 2.38 8.54
CA TRP A 355 -17.52 2.50 8.07
C TRP A 355 -16.98 1.22 7.43
N VAL A 356 -17.72 0.12 7.54
CA VAL A 356 -17.36 -1.16 6.90
C VAL A 356 -17.82 -1.13 5.45
N HIS A 357 -16.98 -0.60 4.58
CA HIS A 357 -17.32 -0.41 3.16
C HIS A 357 -16.96 -1.65 2.32
N LEU A 358 -17.92 -2.17 1.56
CA LEU A 358 -17.71 -3.20 0.52
C LEU A 358 -16.72 -2.74 -0.58
N ASP A 359 -16.63 -1.43 -0.81
CA ASP A 359 -15.73 -0.81 -1.79
C ASP A 359 -14.24 -0.98 -1.40
N SER A 360 -13.98 -1.18 -0.10
CA SER A 360 -12.63 -1.51 0.41
C SER A 360 -12.27 -2.98 0.22
N ALA A 361 -13.20 -3.81 -0.27
CA ALA A 361 -12.98 -5.23 -0.42
C ALA A 361 -11.91 -5.49 -1.50
N PRO A 362 -11.06 -6.52 -1.30
CA PRO A 362 -9.96 -6.80 -2.21
C PRO A 362 -10.41 -7.03 -3.68
N PHE A 363 -11.58 -7.64 -3.89
CA PHE A 363 -12.17 -7.83 -5.22
C PHE A 363 -12.68 -6.54 -5.87
N ALA A 364 -13.17 -5.58 -5.10
CA ALA A 364 -13.63 -4.29 -5.64
C ALA A 364 -12.43 -3.53 -6.23
N SER A 365 -11.30 -3.49 -5.51
CA SER A 365 -10.06 -2.87 -6.00
C SER A 365 -9.54 -3.56 -7.27
N LEU A 366 -9.52 -4.90 -7.27
CA LEU A 366 -9.11 -5.69 -8.44
C LEU A 366 -9.92 -5.30 -9.68
N LEU A 367 -11.26 -5.32 -9.60
CA LEU A 367 -12.10 -5.03 -10.77
C LEU A 367 -12.01 -3.58 -11.24
N ARG A 368 -11.87 -2.62 -10.31
CA ARG A 368 -11.56 -1.22 -10.66
C ARG A 368 -10.27 -1.13 -11.47
N ASN A 369 -9.20 -1.78 -11.04
CA ASN A 369 -7.92 -1.76 -11.73
C ASN A 369 -7.93 -2.49 -13.07
N MET A 370 -8.65 -3.61 -13.15
CA MET A 370 -8.85 -4.34 -14.41
C MET A 370 -9.68 -3.52 -15.40
N GLY A 371 -10.71 -2.83 -14.92
CA GLY A 371 -11.50 -1.88 -15.70
C GLY A 371 -10.63 -0.74 -16.24
N SER A 372 -9.81 -0.14 -15.39
CA SER A 372 -8.84 0.90 -15.78
C SER A 372 -7.87 0.41 -16.86
N LEU A 373 -7.25 -0.77 -16.68
CA LEU A 373 -6.29 -1.31 -17.64
C LEU A 373 -6.97 -1.63 -18.99
N PHE A 374 -8.18 -2.18 -18.96
CA PHE A 374 -8.98 -2.46 -20.14
C PHE A 374 -9.41 -1.17 -20.86
N GLY A 375 -9.91 -0.18 -20.12
CA GLY A 375 -10.30 1.13 -20.63
C GLY A 375 -9.14 1.88 -21.27
N LEU A 376 -7.96 1.83 -20.66
CA LEU A 376 -6.73 2.36 -21.25
C LEU A 376 -6.39 1.66 -22.57
N GLY A 377 -6.44 0.32 -22.59
CA GLY A 377 -6.21 -0.48 -23.80
C GLY A 377 -7.11 -0.07 -24.96
N LEU A 378 -8.43 0.02 -24.70
CA LEU A 378 -9.42 0.49 -25.67
C LEU A 378 -9.14 1.93 -26.11
N GLY A 379 -8.81 2.80 -25.16
CA GLY A 379 -8.60 4.22 -25.40
C GLY A 379 -7.44 4.51 -26.33
N LEU A 380 -6.32 3.81 -26.13
CA LEU A 380 -5.11 3.96 -26.93
C LEU A 380 -5.23 3.39 -28.36
N HIS A 381 -6.14 2.44 -28.56
CA HIS A 381 -6.31 1.72 -29.84
C HIS A 381 -7.57 2.10 -30.60
N SER A 382 -8.38 3.00 -30.04
CA SER A 382 -9.55 3.54 -30.71
C SER A 382 -9.16 4.23 -32.03
N PRO A 383 -9.94 4.07 -33.11
CA PRO A 383 -9.67 4.75 -34.39
C PRO A 383 -9.61 6.28 -34.22
N PHE A 384 -10.35 6.82 -33.26
CA PHE A 384 -10.40 8.25 -32.96
C PHE A 384 -9.11 8.78 -32.33
N TYR A 385 -8.29 7.92 -31.73
CA TYR A 385 -7.02 8.32 -31.10
C TYR A 385 -5.95 8.73 -32.14
N LYS A 386 -5.89 8.03 -33.29
CA LYS A 386 -4.92 8.34 -34.33
C LYS A 386 -5.15 9.72 -34.94
N THR A 387 -6.42 10.10 -35.12
CA THR A 387 -6.84 11.38 -35.70
C THR A 387 -6.52 12.57 -34.77
N THR A 388 -6.56 12.37 -33.45
CA THR A 388 -6.32 13.42 -32.46
C THR A 388 -4.84 13.59 -32.10
N LYS A 389 -4.00 12.57 -32.33
CA LYS A 389 -2.54 12.62 -32.09
C LYS A 389 -1.84 13.77 -32.84
N MET A 390 -2.29 14.14 -34.04
CA MET A 390 -1.72 15.28 -34.78
C MET A 390 -2.17 16.64 -34.23
N LYS A 391 -3.37 16.73 -33.61
CA LYS A 391 -3.89 17.97 -33.00
C LYS A 391 -3.34 18.23 -31.60
N SER A 392 -2.78 17.21 -30.95
CA SER A 392 -2.22 17.32 -29.60
C SER A 392 -0.90 18.09 -29.53
N MET A 393 -0.48 18.81 -30.58
CA MET A 393 0.69 19.70 -30.52
C MET A 393 0.34 21.10 -30.00
N ASN A 394 -0.93 21.52 -30.06
CA ASN A 394 -1.35 22.81 -29.54
C ASN A 394 -1.52 22.77 -28.00
N VAL A 395 -0.87 23.70 -27.29
CA VAL A 395 -0.93 23.83 -25.84
C VAL A 395 -2.35 24.11 -25.35
N SER A 396 -3.09 25.01 -26.01
CA SER A 396 -4.47 25.33 -25.64
C SER A 396 -5.40 24.12 -25.75
N PHE A 397 -5.16 23.27 -26.76
CA PHE A 397 -5.90 22.01 -26.92
C PHE A 397 -5.59 21.03 -25.79
N ARG A 398 -4.32 20.90 -25.38
CA ARG A 398 -3.92 20.04 -24.25
C ARG A 398 -4.54 20.50 -22.93
N ILE A 399 -4.47 21.81 -22.65
CA ILE A 399 -5.06 22.38 -21.43
C ILE A 399 -6.57 22.16 -21.43
N GLY A 400 -7.25 22.40 -22.57
CA GLY A 400 -8.67 22.11 -22.72
C GLY A 400 -9.00 20.63 -22.47
N CYS A 401 -8.19 19.70 -22.98
CA CYS A 401 -8.37 18.28 -22.71
C CYS A 401 -8.19 17.94 -21.23
N ILE A 402 -7.18 18.50 -20.55
CA ILE A 402 -6.94 18.27 -19.12
C ILE A 402 -8.12 18.75 -18.30
N VAL A 403 -8.52 20.03 -18.47
CA VAL A 403 -9.59 20.64 -17.68
C VAL A 403 -10.90 19.87 -17.86
N ILE A 404 -11.31 19.62 -19.11
CA ILE A 404 -12.57 18.91 -19.37
C ILE A 404 -12.51 17.46 -18.88
N SER A 405 -11.39 16.77 -19.05
CA SER A 405 -11.26 15.39 -18.57
C SER A 405 -11.35 15.31 -17.05
N VAL A 406 -10.63 16.16 -16.32
CA VAL A 406 -10.68 16.20 -14.85
C VAL A 406 -12.08 16.57 -14.37
N SER A 407 -12.74 17.55 -14.99
CA SER A 407 -14.13 17.90 -14.65
C SER A 407 -15.11 16.75 -14.88
N LEU A 408 -15.03 16.06 -16.02
CA LEU A 408 -15.88 14.89 -16.30
C LEU A 408 -15.57 13.73 -15.36
N LEU A 409 -14.31 13.52 -15.00
CA LEU A 409 -13.90 12.51 -14.03
C LEU A 409 -14.45 12.79 -12.65
N HIS A 410 -14.52 14.05 -12.21
CA HIS A 410 -15.21 14.42 -10.97
C HIS A 410 -16.70 14.14 -10.98
N LEU A 411 -17.37 14.41 -12.10
CA LEU A 411 -18.79 14.08 -12.24
C LEU A 411 -19.01 12.56 -12.21
N LEU A 412 -18.13 11.80 -12.87
CA LEU A 412 -18.15 10.35 -12.86
C LEU A 412 -17.88 9.80 -11.45
N ASP A 413 -16.99 10.44 -10.70
CA ASP A 413 -16.62 9.99 -9.36
C ASP A 413 -17.79 10.04 -8.39
N GLY A 414 -18.62 11.08 -8.47
CA GLY A 414 -19.83 11.24 -7.66
C GLY A 414 -20.91 10.16 -7.89
N TRP A 415 -20.77 9.31 -8.91
CA TRP A 415 -21.68 8.18 -9.11
C TRP A 415 -21.29 7.01 -8.22
N THR A 416 -22.13 6.73 -7.23
CA THR A 416 -22.06 5.54 -6.37
C THR A 416 -23.09 4.50 -6.83
N PHE A 417 -22.79 3.22 -6.62
CA PHE A 417 -23.66 2.12 -7.00
C PHE A 417 -24.20 1.44 -5.73
N SER A 418 -25.47 1.03 -5.75
CA SER A 418 -26.06 0.30 -4.62
C SER A 418 -25.34 -1.05 -4.42
N PRO A 419 -24.91 -1.38 -3.19
CA PRO A 419 -24.22 -2.64 -2.89
C PRO A 419 -25.17 -3.85 -2.78
N GLU A 420 -26.50 -3.66 -2.87
CA GLU A 420 -27.49 -4.73 -2.65
C GLU A 420 -27.31 -5.94 -3.57
N ASN A 421 -26.87 -5.71 -4.82
CA ASN A 421 -26.53 -6.77 -5.76
C ASN A 421 -25.03 -6.73 -6.08
N HIS A 422 -24.26 -7.61 -5.45
CA HIS A 422 -22.80 -7.69 -5.61
C HIS A 422 -22.37 -7.80 -7.08
N MET A 423 -23.07 -8.60 -7.91
CA MET A 423 -22.70 -8.76 -9.32
C MET A 423 -22.87 -7.47 -10.12
N THR A 424 -23.98 -6.76 -9.89
CA THR A 424 -24.25 -5.46 -10.51
C THR A 424 -23.25 -4.41 -10.04
N PHE A 425 -22.97 -4.35 -8.74
CA PHE A 425 -21.99 -3.45 -8.15
C PHE A 425 -20.60 -3.62 -8.80
N TYR A 426 -20.13 -4.86 -8.92
CA TYR A 426 -18.83 -5.19 -9.51
C TYR A 426 -18.76 -4.87 -11.00
N ALA A 427 -19.80 -5.22 -11.77
CA ALA A 427 -19.86 -4.93 -13.20
C ALA A 427 -19.90 -3.42 -13.48
N LEU A 428 -20.68 -2.66 -12.72
CA LEU A 428 -20.77 -1.20 -12.83
C LEU A 428 -19.47 -0.53 -12.39
N SER A 429 -18.82 -1.03 -11.34
CA SER A 429 -17.50 -0.54 -10.90
C SER A 429 -16.44 -0.73 -11.97
N PHE A 430 -16.36 -1.92 -12.57
CA PHE A 430 -15.48 -2.18 -13.71
C PHE A 430 -15.76 -1.22 -14.88
N GLY A 431 -17.05 -1.03 -15.22
CA GLY A 431 -17.47 -0.11 -16.28
C GLY A 431 -17.10 1.34 -16.00
N LYS A 432 -17.34 1.83 -14.77
CA LYS A 432 -16.97 3.17 -14.30
C LYS A 432 -15.46 3.39 -14.47
N SER A 433 -14.65 2.43 -14.04
CA SER A 433 -13.19 2.52 -14.18
C SER A 433 -12.72 2.46 -15.63
N ALA A 434 -13.32 1.63 -16.47
CA ALA A 434 -13.01 1.61 -17.90
C ALA A 434 -13.33 2.96 -18.58
N ILE A 435 -14.50 3.53 -18.26
CA ILE A 435 -14.91 4.85 -18.76
C ILE A 435 -13.96 5.95 -18.26
N ALA A 436 -13.53 5.89 -17.00
CA ALA A 436 -12.59 6.86 -16.43
C ALA A 436 -11.31 6.97 -17.26
N LEU A 437 -10.79 5.86 -17.78
CA LEU A 437 -9.59 5.89 -18.62
C LEU A 437 -9.90 6.28 -20.07
N LEU A 438 -11.10 5.97 -20.59
CA LEU A 438 -11.54 6.36 -21.93
C LEU A 438 -11.78 7.87 -22.11
N ILE A 439 -12.21 8.56 -21.04
CA ILE A 439 -12.49 10.01 -21.03
C ILE A 439 -11.27 10.80 -21.55
N PRO A 440 -10.11 10.80 -20.86
CA PRO A 440 -8.93 11.56 -21.28
C PRO A 440 -8.23 10.98 -22.50
N THR A 441 -8.33 9.66 -22.75
CA THR A 441 -7.61 9.06 -23.89
C THR A 441 -8.31 9.27 -25.22
N THR A 442 -9.65 9.28 -25.24
CA THR A 442 -10.42 9.18 -26.49
C THR A 442 -11.59 10.14 -26.53
N LEU A 443 -12.48 10.13 -25.54
CA LEU A 443 -13.76 10.85 -25.63
C LEU A 443 -13.55 12.36 -25.69
N VAL A 444 -12.77 12.91 -24.75
CA VAL A 444 -12.52 14.36 -24.67
C VAL A 444 -11.67 14.86 -25.84
N PRO A 445 -10.53 14.22 -26.19
CA PRO A 445 -9.76 14.63 -27.36
C PRO A 445 -10.58 14.58 -28.65
N TRP A 446 -11.43 13.58 -28.82
CA TRP A 446 -12.29 13.46 -30.00
C TRP A 446 -13.33 14.58 -30.04
N ALA A 447 -14.05 14.84 -28.94
CA ALA A 447 -15.07 15.88 -28.89
C ALA A 447 -14.47 17.27 -29.13
N LEU A 448 -13.36 17.61 -28.46
CA LEU A 448 -12.67 18.88 -28.68
C LEU A 448 -12.12 19.02 -30.10
N SER A 449 -11.69 17.92 -30.73
CA SER A 449 -11.22 17.96 -32.11
C SER A 449 -12.30 18.33 -33.12
N LYS A 450 -13.59 18.14 -32.79
CA LYS A 450 -14.72 18.57 -33.62
C LYS A 450 -15.00 20.06 -33.47
N ILE A 451 -14.79 20.61 -32.28
CA ILE A 451 -15.04 22.02 -31.95
C ILE A 451 -13.90 22.93 -32.45
N TYR A 452 -12.67 22.43 -32.46
CA TYR A 452 -11.51 23.10 -33.05
C TYR A 452 -11.19 22.48 -34.44
N PRO A 453 -11.86 22.92 -35.52
CA PRO A 453 -11.50 22.51 -36.87
C PRO A 453 -10.07 22.97 -37.17
N VAL A 454 -9.31 22.08 -37.82
CA VAL A 454 -7.95 22.41 -38.26
C VAL A 454 -8.06 23.54 -39.26
N LYS A 455 -7.32 24.64 -39.04
CA LYS A 455 -6.98 25.54 -40.14
C LYS A 455 -6.06 24.72 -41.04
N THR A 456 -6.61 24.06 -42.04
CA THR A 456 -5.82 23.47 -43.11
C THR A 456 -5.14 24.65 -43.78
N GLU A 457 -3.87 24.89 -43.48
CA GLU A 457 -3.06 25.70 -44.37
C GLU A 457 -3.10 24.98 -45.71
N GLY A 458 -3.80 25.61 -46.66
CA GLY A 458 -3.88 25.12 -48.02
C GLY A 458 -2.46 24.91 -48.52
N LYS A 459 -2.15 23.69 -48.92
CA LYS A 459 -1.06 23.47 -49.86
C LYS A 459 -1.44 24.25 -51.12
N ASN A 460 -0.83 25.41 -51.31
CA ASN A 460 -0.72 26.01 -52.63
C ASN A 460 0.09 25.02 -53.48
N LEU A 461 -0.61 24.33 -54.38
CA LEU A 461 -0.04 23.61 -55.51
C LEU A 461 -0.76 24.11 -56.75
#